data_AF-A0A087VCV7-F1
#
_entry.id   AF-A0A087VCV7-F1
#
_cell.length_a   1.000
_cell.length_b   1.000
_cell.length_c   1.000
_cell.angle_alpha   90.00
_cell.angle_beta   90.00
_cell.angle_gamma   90.00
#
_symmetry.space_group_name_H-M   'P 1'
#
loop_
_entity.id
_entity.type
_entity.pdbx_description
1 polymer ?
#
loop_
_entity_poly.entity_id
_entity_poly.type
_entity_poly.pdbx_seq_one_letter_code
_entity_poly.pdbx_strand_id
1 'polypeptide(L)'
;RDFLPRGSGIVTRRPLILQLIFSKTEYAEFLHCKSKKFTDFDEVRQEIEAETDRVTGTNKGISPVPINLRVYSPHVLNLTLIDLPGITKVPVGDQPQDIEYQIKEMILQFISRESSLILAVTPANMDLANSDALKMAKEVDPQGLRTIGVITKLDLMDEGTDARDVLENKLLPLRRGYIGVVNRSQKDIDGKKDIRAALAAERKFFLSHPAYRHMADRMGTPHLQKVLNQQLTNHIRETLPSLRSKLQSQLLSLEKEVEEYKNFRPDDPTRKTKALLQMVQQFGVDFEKRIEGSGDQVDTLELSGGARINRIFHERFPFELVKMEFDEKDLRREISYAIKNIHGVRQVSERRRLLRATQTGLFTPDLAFEAIVKKQVVKLKEPCLKCVDLVIQELINTVRQCTSKLGSYPRLREETERIVTTHIREREGKTKDQILLLIDIELSYINTNHEDFIGFANAQQRNTQTNKKRAIPNQVIRRGWLTINNISIMKGGSKEYWFVLTAESLSWYKDEE
;
A
#
# COMPACT_ATOMS: atom_id res chain seq x y z
N ARG A 1 -28.79 37.04 -25.50
CA ARG A 1 -29.18 37.82 -24.30
C ARG A 1 -28.05 37.76 -23.29
N ASP A 2 -27.91 38.74 -22.41
CA ASP A 2 -26.89 38.75 -21.36
C ASP A 2 -27.46 38.13 -20.08
N PHE A 3 -26.96 36.97 -19.67
CA PHE A 3 -27.42 36.27 -18.47
C PHE A 3 -26.30 35.67 -17.63
N LEU A 4 -25.06 35.68 -18.15
CA LEU A 4 -23.89 35.36 -17.35
C LEU A 4 -23.49 36.59 -16.53
N PRO A 5 -23.03 36.40 -15.27
CA PRO A 5 -22.41 37.46 -14.50
C PRO A 5 -21.24 38.07 -15.27
N ARG A 6 -21.01 39.38 -15.13
CA ARG A 6 -19.88 40.10 -15.75
C ARG A 6 -19.35 41.14 -14.77
N GLY A 7 -18.04 41.25 -14.66
CA GLY A 7 -17.38 42.20 -13.76
C GLY A 7 -15.86 42.12 -13.85
N SER A 8 -15.16 42.93 -13.06
CA SER A 8 -13.71 42.85 -12.89
C SER A 8 -13.34 41.78 -11.85
N GLY A 9 -12.27 41.01 -12.11
CA GLY A 9 -11.82 39.90 -11.25
C GLY A 9 -12.37 38.52 -11.66
N ILE A 10 -12.37 37.54 -10.74
CA ILE A 10 -12.94 36.21 -10.98
C ILE A 10 -14.46 36.32 -10.93
N VAL A 11 -15.08 36.33 -12.11
CA VAL A 11 -16.53 36.42 -12.25
C VAL A 11 -17.18 35.05 -12.09
N THR A 12 -16.71 34.05 -12.84
CA THR A 12 -17.16 32.66 -12.73
C THR A 12 -16.38 31.96 -11.62
N ARG A 13 -17.02 31.73 -10.45
CA ARG A 13 -16.41 31.06 -9.28
C ARG A 13 -16.79 29.57 -9.15
N ARG A 14 -17.78 29.14 -9.93
CA ARG A 14 -18.25 27.75 -10.02
C ARG A 14 -18.41 27.38 -11.49
N PRO A 15 -18.11 26.14 -11.89
CA PRO A 15 -18.40 25.69 -13.25
C PRO A 15 -19.89 25.85 -13.57
N LEU A 16 -20.21 26.44 -14.72
CA LEU A 16 -21.59 26.54 -15.19
C LEU A 16 -21.79 25.63 -16.38
N ILE A 17 -22.58 24.57 -16.19
CA ILE A 17 -23.02 23.68 -17.26
C ILE A 17 -24.26 24.29 -17.89
N LEU A 18 -24.07 24.95 -19.02
CA LEU A 18 -25.10 25.60 -19.81
C LEU A 18 -25.57 24.68 -20.93
N GLN A 19 -26.81 24.21 -20.84
CA GLN A 19 -27.47 23.41 -21.85
C GLN A 19 -28.42 24.30 -22.66
N LEU A 20 -28.00 24.68 -23.87
CA LEU A 20 -28.85 25.33 -24.84
C LEU A 20 -29.71 24.27 -25.54
N ILE A 21 -31.02 24.47 -25.54
CA ILE A 21 -31.99 23.53 -26.12
C ILE A 21 -32.89 24.31 -27.08
N PHE A 22 -32.96 23.85 -28.33
CA PHE A 22 -33.88 24.40 -29.31
C PHE A 22 -35.33 24.14 -28.87
N SER A 23 -36.11 25.20 -28.75
CA SER A 23 -37.54 25.14 -28.41
C SER A 23 -38.29 26.30 -29.03
N LYS A 24 -39.59 26.13 -29.29
CA LYS A 24 -40.46 27.23 -29.77
C LYS A 24 -40.67 28.31 -28.72
N THR A 25 -40.55 27.95 -27.43
CA THR A 25 -40.76 28.86 -26.29
C THR A 25 -39.44 29.20 -25.62
N GLU A 26 -39.22 30.48 -25.33
CA GLU A 26 -38.00 30.95 -24.68
C GLU A 26 -38.15 31.01 -23.15
N TYR A 27 -37.36 30.22 -22.42
CA TYR A 27 -37.29 30.22 -20.95
C TYR A 27 -36.01 29.52 -20.46
N ALA A 28 -35.67 29.70 -19.19
CA ALA A 28 -34.56 29.04 -18.52
C ALA A 28 -35.03 28.24 -17.29
N GLU A 29 -34.30 27.17 -16.95
CA GLU A 29 -34.56 26.31 -15.80
C GLU A 29 -33.23 25.89 -15.16
N PHE A 30 -33.17 25.94 -13.83
CA PHE A 30 -32.02 25.45 -13.06
C PHE A 30 -32.31 24.08 -12.45
N LEU A 31 -31.28 23.23 -12.37
CA LEU A 31 -31.42 21.91 -11.77
C LEU A 31 -31.79 21.95 -10.27
N HIS A 32 -31.36 22.99 -9.55
CA HIS A 32 -31.70 23.19 -8.14
C HIS A 32 -33.07 23.85 -7.92
N CYS A 33 -33.68 24.41 -8.99
CA CYS A 33 -34.97 25.10 -8.96
C CYS A 33 -35.93 24.57 -10.05
N LYS A 34 -36.11 23.25 -10.15
CA LYS A 34 -36.87 22.55 -11.21
C LYS A 34 -38.33 23.00 -11.39
N SER A 35 -38.93 23.61 -10.36
CA SER A 35 -40.32 24.06 -10.37
C SER A 35 -40.51 25.48 -10.92
N LYS A 36 -39.44 26.26 -11.11
CA LYS A 36 -39.52 27.65 -11.59
C LYS A 36 -38.97 27.78 -13.01
N LYS A 37 -39.79 28.31 -13.92
CA LYS A 37 -39.36 28.73 -15.26
C LYS A 37 -39.01 30.21 -15.22
N PHE A 38 -37.80 30.54 -15.63
CA PHE A 38 -37.32 31.92 -15.71
C PHE A 38 -37.54 32.45 -17.12
N THR A 39 -38.32 33.52 -17.25
CA THR A 39 -38.57 34.22 -18.52
C THR A 39 -37.74 35.49 -18.65
N ASP A 40 -37.37 36.09 -17.51
CA ASP A 40 -36.43 37.20 -17.46
C ASP A 40 -35.00 36.68 -17.26
N PHE A 41 -34.09 37.10 -18.13
CA PHE A 41 -32.69 36.69 -18.11
C PHE A 41 -31.85 37.54 -17.14
N ASP A 42 -32.36 38.67 -16.67
CA ASP A 42 -31.78 39.39 -15.53
C ASP A 42 -31.99 38.59 -14.23
N GLU A 43 -33.16 37.97 -14.03
CA GLU A 43 -33.39 37.03 -12.92
C GLU A 43 -32.46 35.81 -13.00
N VAL A 44 -32.21 35.27 -14.21
CA VAL A 44 -31.26 34.16 -14.41
C VAL A 44 -29.86 34.55 -13.94
N ARG A 45 -29.41 35.77 -14.25
CA ARG A 45 -28.10 36.27 -13.82
C ARG A 45 -28.02 36.39 -12.30
N GLN A 46 -29.01 37.01 -11.68
CA GLN A 46 -29.10 37.17 -10.23
C GLN A 46 -29.14 35.82 -9.52
N GLU A 47 -29.86 34.85 -10.07
CA GLU A 47 -29.92 33.49 -9.54
C GLU A 47 -28.56 32.77 -9.63
N ILE A 48 -27.80 32.94 -10.71
CA ILE A 48 -26.44 32.39 -10.82
C ILE A 48 -25.53 32.99 -9.73
N GLU A 49 -25.60 34.30 -9.52
CA GLU A 49 -24.81 35.00 -8.49
C GLU A 49 -25.22 34.52 -7.08
N ALA A 50 -26.51 34.51 -6.77
CA ALA A 50 -27.03 34.06 -5.48
C ALA A 50 -26.68 32.60 -5.18
N GLU A 51 -26.83 31.70 -6.15
CA GLU A 51 -26.47 30.29 -6.00
C GLU A 51 -24.96 30.08 -5.88
N THR A 52 -24.16 30.94 -6.50
CA THR A 52 -22.71 30.94 -6.34
C THR A 52 -22.32 31.37 -4.93
N ASP A 53 -22.87 32.48 -4.44
CA ASP A 53 -22.61 33.00 -3.10
C ASP A 53 -23.10 32.08 -1.99
N ARG A 54 -24.21 31.36 -2.22
CA ARG A 54 -24.73 30.37 -1.27
C ARG A 54 -23.74 29.26 -0.94
N VAL A 55 -22.95 28.82 -1.93
CA VAL A 55 -21.99 27.70 -1.78
C VAL A 55 -20.58 28.20 -1.46
N THR A 56 -20.16 29.31 -2.09
CA THR A 56 -18.77 29.80 -1.98
C THR A 56 -18.59 30.90 -0.92
N GLY A 57 -19.69 31.40 -0.35
CA GLY A 57 -19.70 32.60 0.48
C GLY A 57 -19.41 33.87 -0.33
N THR A 58 -19.41 35.02 0.35
CA THR A 58 -19.12 36.33 -0.26
C THR A 58 -17.62 36.61 -0.42
N ASN A 59 -16.75 35.76 0.12
CA ASN A 59 -15.30 35.98 0.23
C ASN A 59 -14.52 35.53 -1.03
N LYS A 60 -15.14 35.57 -2.21
CA LYS A 60 -14.51 35.26 -3.51
C LYS A 60 -13.87 33.85 -3.61
N GLY A 61 -14.33 32.89 -2.80
CA GLY A 61 -13.93 31.49 -2.91
C GLY A 61 -14.46 30.82 -4.19
N ILE A 62 -13.88 29.67 -4.55
CA ILE A 62 -14.33 28.85 -5.69
C ILE A 62 -14.90 27.51 -5.19
N SER A 63 -15.70 26.86 -6.02
CA SER A 63 -16.16 25.49 -5.73
C SER A 63 -16.24 24.66 -7.00
N PRO A 64 -15.78 23.39 -6.98
CA PRO A 64 -15.86 22.50 -8.13
C PRO A 64 -17.29 22.02 -8.43
N VAL A 65 -18.25 22.28 -7.55
CA VAL A 65 -19.65 21.83 -7.71
C VAL A 65 -20.34 22.68 -8.78
N PRO A 66 -20.75 22.09 -9.93
CA PRO A 66 -21.28 22.85 -11.05
C PRO A 66 -22.70 23.37 -10.79
N ILE A 67 -23.03 24.50 -11.42
CA ILE A 67 -24.40 24.99 -11.58
C ILE A 67 -24.91 24.48 -12.91
N ASN A 68 -26.08 23.83 -12.93
CA ASN A 68 -26.69 23.30 -14.15
C ASN A 68 -27.84 24.21 -14.58
N LEU A 69 -27.69 24.83 -15.75
CA LEU A 69 -28.66 25.74 -16.34
C LEU A 69 -29.09 25.25 -17.71
N ARG A 70 -30.40 25.12 -17.92
CA ARG A 70 -31.01 24.82 -19.22
C ARG A 70 -31.66 26.08 -19.77
N VAL A 71 -31.33 26.45 -21.01
CA VAL A 71 -31.95 27.57 -21.71
C VAL A 71 -32.63 27.04 -22.95
N TYR A 72 -33.95 27.17 -22.99
CA TYR A 72 -34.79 26.84 -24.12
C TYR A 72 -34.99 28.10 -24.95
N SER A 73 -34.70 28.08 -26.26
CA SER A 73 -34.90 29.24 -27.14
C SER A 73 -35.02 28.82 -28.62
N PRO A 74 -35.77 29.54 -29.47
CA PRO A 74 -35.81 29.26 -30.91
C PRO A 74 -34.56 29.76 -31.64
N HIS A 75 -33.72 30.56 -30.98
CA HIS A 75 -32.51 31.18 -31.55
C HIS A 75 -31.22 30.43 -31.22
N VAL A 76 -31.31 29.28 -30.55
CA VAL A 76 -30.14 28.48 -30.15
C VAL A 76 -30.20 27.10 -30.75
N LEU A 77 -29.02 26.50 -30.90
CA LEU A 77 -28.86 25.10 -31.28
C LEU A 77 -28.70 24.25 -30.01
N ASN A 78 -28.97 22.95 -30.13
CA ASN A 78 -28.73 22.01 -29.04
C ASN A 78 -27.21 21.92 -28.77
N LEU A 79 -26.76 22.59 -27.71
CA LEU A 79 -25.34 22.73 -27.39
C LEU A 79 -25.18 22.69 -25.87
N THR A 80 -24.21 21.91 -25.39
CA THR A 80 -23.79 21.98 -23.99
C THR A 80 -22.45 22.69 -23.92
N LEU A 81 -22.43 23.78 -23.16
CA LEU A 81 -21.24 24.58 -22.87
C LEU A 81 -20.92 24.43 -21.39
N ILE A 82 -19.64 24.38 -21.06
CA ILE A 82 -19.17 24.38 -19.68
C ILE A 82 -18.32 25.63 -19.53
N ASP A 83 -18.84 26.63 -18.84
CA ASP A 83 -18.07 27.81 -18.46
C ASP A 83 -17.28 27.50 -17.19
N LEU A 84 -15.97 27.74 -17.24
CA LEU A 84 -15.03 27.40 -16.17
C LEU A 84 -14.41 28.68 -15.61
N PRO A 85 -14.00 28.69 -14.32
CA PRO A 85 -13.28 29.83 -13.76
C PRO A 85 -12.04 30.20 -14.57
N GLY A 86 -11.81 31.49 -14.76
CA GLY A 86 -10.59 32.00 -15.39
C GLY A 86 -9.37 31.79 -14.48
N ILE A 87 -8.21 31.50 -15.07
CA ILE A 87 -6.97 31.30 -14.30
C ILE A 87 -6.50 32.63 -13.72
N THR A 88 -6.26 32.64 -12.41
CA THR A 88 -5.63 33.75 -11.69
C THR A 88 -4.31 33.30 -11.08
N LYS A 89 -3.22 34.02 -11.39
CA LYS A 89 -1.85 33.71 -10.91
C LYS A 89 -1.55 34.24 -9.51
N VAL A 90 -2.33 35.22 -9.05
CA VAL A 90 -2.13 35.84 -7.73
C VAL A 90 -3.46 35.79 -6.98
N PRO A 91 -3.48 35.25 -5.74
CA PRO A 91 -4.68 35.27 -4.91
C PRO A 91 -5.05 36.71 -4.56
N VAL A 92 -6.34 37.05 -4.65
CA VAL A 92 -6.86 38.39 -4.33
C VAL A 92 -7.90 38.31 -3.22
N GLY A 93 -7.76 39.13 -2.18
CA GLY A 93 -8.65 39.13 -1.02
C GLY A 93 -8.41 37.91 -0.13
N ASP A 94 -9.47 37.25 0.32
CA ASP A 94 -9.40 36.08 1.22
C ASP A 94 -9.21 34.74 0.47
N GLN A 95 -8.76 34.78 -0.78
CA GLN A 95 -8.50 33.57 -1.56
C GLN A 95 -7.29 32.81 -0.99
N PRO A 96 -7.35 31.47 -0.97
CA PRO A 96 -6.25 30.68 -0.46
C PRO A 96 -5.03 30.78 -1.40
N GLN A 97 -3.82 30.61 -0.86
CA GLN A 97 -2.58 30.78 -1.62
C GLN A 97 -2.44 29.80 -2.80
N ASP A 98 -3.15 28.66 -2.74
CA ASP A 98 -3.18 27.61 -3.75
C ASP A 98 -4.36 27.74 -4.73
N ILE A 99 -5.05 28.89 -4.78
CA ILE A 99 -6.22 29.11 -5.66
C ILE A 99 -5.94 28.79 -7.13
N GLU A 100 -4.73 29.10 -7.63
CA GLU A 100 -4.31 28.79 -9.00
C GLU A 100 -4.32 27.29 -9.25
N TYR A 101 -3.81 26.51 -8.29
CA TYR A 101 -3.77 25.05 -8.38
C TYR A 101 -5.18 24.47 -8.36
N GLN A 102 -6.05 24.95 -7.46
CA GLN A 102 -7.43 24.49 -7.38
C GLN A 102 -8.22 24.79 -8.66
N ILE A 103 -8.04 25.98 -9.26
CA ILE A 103 -8.66 26.32 -10.55
C ILE A 103 -8.15 25.40 -11.66
N LYS A 104 -6.83 25.17 -11.74
CA LYS A 104 -6.23 24.27 -12.73
C LYS A 104 -6.76 22.84 -12.59
N GLU A 105 -6.78 22.31 -11.37
CA GLU A 105 -7.31 20.98 -11.10
C GLU A 105 -8.79 20.87 -11.50
N MET A 106 -9.59 21.88 -11.16
CA MET A 106 -10.99 21.96 -11.57
C MET A 106 -11.14 21.94 -13.09
N ILE A 107 -10.33 22.73 -13.81
CA ILE A 107 -10.37 22.76 -15.28
C ILE A 107 -9.97 21.39 -15.85
N LEU A 108 -8.90 20.78 -15.33
CA LEU A 108 -8.40 19.46 -15.76
C LEU A 108 -9.45 18.36 -15.59
N GLN A 109 -10.33 18.42 -14.59
CA GLN A 109 -11.43 17.45 -14.42
C GLN A 109 -12.41 17.44 -15.62
N PHE A 110 -12.56 18.58 -16.30
CA PHE A 110 -13.42 18.72 -17.48
C PHE A 110 -12.64 18.47 -18.77
N ILE A 111 -11.47 19.10 -18.95
CA ILE A 111 -10.75 19.06 -20.22
C ILE A 111 -9.95 17.76 -20.45
N SER A 112 -9.63 16.99 -19.40
CA SER A 112 -8.95 15.69 -19.53
C SER A 112 -9.84 14.60 -20.14
N ARG A 113 -11.15 14.84 -20.23
CA ARG A 113 -12.07 13.90 -20.87
C ARG A 113 -11.89 13.98 -22.39
N GLU A 114 -11.50 12.86 -23.01
CA GLU A 114 -11.29 12.79 -24.47
C GLU A 114 -12.55 13.16 -25.30
N SER A 115 -13.74 12.98 -24.72
CA SER A 115 -15.03 13.33 -25.32
C SER A 115 -15.41 14.81 -25.19
N SER A 116 -14.49 15.67 -24.75
CA SER A 116 -14.71 17.11 -24.62
C SER A 116 -13.98 17.90 -25.72
N LEU A 117 -14.68 18.88 -26.31
CA LEU A 117 -14.07 19.90 -27.13
C LEU A 117 -13.58 21.05 -26.24
N ILE A 118 -12.33 21.47 -26.45
CA ILE A 118 -11.72 22.56 -25.68
C ILE A 118 -11.82 23.84 -26.49
N LEU A 119 -12.46 24.86 -25.91
CA LEU A 119 -12.49 26.20 -26.49
C LEU A 119 -11.43 27.07 -25.81
N ALA A 120 -10.26 27.21 -26.44
CA ALA A 120 -9.14 27.97 -25.90
C ALA A 120 -9.30 29.46 -26.24
N VAL A 121 -9.95 30.20 -25.32
CA VAL A 121 -10.21 31.64 -25.49
C VAL A 121 -8.99 32.45 -25.03
N THR A 122 -8.39 33.21 -25.94
CA THR A 122 -7.23 34.08 -25.67
C THR A 122 -7.51 35.51 -26.15
N PRO A 123 -7.19 36.56 -25.38
CA PRO A 123 -7.29 37.93 -25.87
C PRO A 123 -6.14 38.28 -26.82
N ALA A 124 -6.41 39.08 -27.85
CA ALA A 124 -5.45 39.42 -28.91
C ALA A 124 -4.35 40.39 -28.46
N ASN A 125 -4.60 41.15 -27.39
CA ASN A 125 -3.66 42.12 -26.83
C ASN A 125 -2.59 41.47 -25.92
N MET A 126 -2.53 40.15 -25.86
CA MET A 126 -1.54 39.39 -25.12
C MET A 126 -0.82 38.45 -26.10
N ASP A 127 0.48 38.23 -25.87
CA ASP A 127 1.24 37.25 -26.63
C ASP A 127 0.65 35.84 -26.44
N LEU A 128 0.42 35.14 -27.56
CA LEU A 128 -0.16 33.82 -27.62
C LEU A 128 0.68 32.79 -26.84
N ALA A 129 2.00 32.97 -26.80
CA ALA A 129 2.92 32.09 -26.06
C ALA A 129 2.65 32.10 -24.54
N ASN A 130 2.03 33.16 -24.02
CA ASN A 130 1.68 33.31 -22.61
C ASN A 130 0.23 32.93 -22.29
N SER A 131 -0.51 32.36 -23.26
CA SER A 131 -1.90 31.92 -23.06
C SER A 131 -1.98 30.68 -22.17
N ASP A 132 -2.46 30.87 -20.95
CA ASP A 132 -2.68 29.76 -20.00
C ASP A 132 -3.73 28.76 -20.53
N ALA A 133 -4.72 29.22 -21.31
CA ALA A 133 -5.74 28.37 -21.93
C ALA A 133 -5.13 27.41 -22.95
N LEU A 134 -4.21 27.89 -23.81
CA LEU A 134 -3.53 27.06 -24.80
C LEU A 134 -2.49 26.14 -24.16
N LYS A 135 -1.82 26.59 -23.09
CA LYS A 135 -0.88 25.77 -22.34
C LYS A 135 -1.57 24.54 -21.74
N MET A 136 -2.68 24.73 -21.02
CA MET A 136 -3.47 23.61 -20.49
C MET A 136 -4.05 22.73 -21.59
N ALA A 137 -4.55 23.32 -22.69
CA ALA A 137 -5.07 22.54 -23.80
C ALA A 137 -4.00 21.60 -24.37
N LYS A 138 -2.75 22.06 -24.51
CA LYS A 138 -1.62 21.22 -24.96
C LYS A 138 -1.24 20.12 -23.98
N GLU A 139 -1.44 20.30 -22.68
CA GLU A 139 -1.16 19.25 -21.69
C GLU A 139 -2.09 18.03 -21.88
N VAL A 140 -3.35 18.26 -22.27
CA VAL A 140 -4.37 17.20 -22.43
C VAL A 140 -4.74 16.87 -23.88
N ASP A 141 -4.29 17.68 -24.84
CA ASP A 141 -4.47 17.52 -26.29
C ASP A 141 -3.21 18.01 -27.05
N PRO A 142 -2.06 17.31 -26.94
CA PRO A 142 -0.79 17.76 -27.53
C PRO A 142 -0.84 17.93 -29.05
N GLN A 143 -1.69 17.14 -29.72
CA GLN A 143 -1.88 17.16 -31.17
C GLN A 143 -2.93 18.21 -31.61
N GLY A 144 -3.61 18.88 -30.68
CA GLY A 144 -4.63 19.88 -30.98
C GLY A 144 -5.84 19.33 -31.75
N LEU A 145 -6.19 18.06 -31.52
CA LEU A 145 -7.25 17.35 -32.24
C LEU A 145 -8.65 17.82 -31.86
N ARG A 146 -8.85 18.27 -30.63
CA ARG A 146 -10.15 18.64 -30.05
C ARG A 146 -10.16 20.05 -29.47
N THR A 147 -9.09 20.81 -29.72
CA THR A 147 -8.92 22.21 -29.31
C THR A 147 -9.29 23.16 -30.45
N ILE A 148 -10.12 24.16 -30.15
CA ILE A 148 -10.51 25.26 -31.04
C ILE A 148 -10.00 26.56 -30.43
N GLY A 149 -9.18 27.30 -31.17
CA GLY A 149 -8.67 28.59 -30.71
C GLY A 149 -9.68 29.70 -30.97
N VAL A 150 -9.94 30.53 -29.96
CA VAL A 150 -10.76 31.74 -30.11
C VAL A 150 -9.96 32.96 -29.69
N ILE A 151 -9.79 33.90 -30.61
CA ILE A 151 -9.07 35.15 -30.35
C ILE A 151 -10.08 36.26 -30.16
N THR A 152 -10.10 36.85 -28.95
CA THR A 152 -11.03 37.94 -28.58
C THR A 152 -10.31 39.28 -28.53
N LYS A 153 -11.04 40.39 -28.43
CA LYS A 153 -10.46 41.75 -28.25
C LYS A 153 -9.49 42.19 -29.36
N LEU A 154 -9.74 41.76 -30.60
CA LEU A 154 -8.93 42.14 -31.78
C LEU A 154 -8.98 43.65 -32.07
N ASP A 155 -10.00 44.33 -31.58
CA ASP A 155 -10.21 45.77 -31.66
C ASP A 155 -9.37 46.58 -30.66
N LEU A 156 -8.76 45.92 -29.67
CA LEU A 156 -7.94 46.53 -28.61
C LEU A 156 -6.44 46.22 -28.78
N MET A 157 -6.02 45.85 -29.99
CA MET A 157 -4.60 45.67 -30.30
C MET A 157 -3.93 47.03 -30.52
N ASP A 158 -2.63 47.10 -30.23
CA ASP A 158 -1.84 48.32 -30.43
C ASP A 158 -1.78 48.68 -31.92
N GLU A 159 -1.88 49.98 -32.23
CA GLU A 159 -1.80 50.45 -33.62
C GLU A 159 -0.49 49.99 -34.27
N GLY A 160 -0.59 49.38 -35.45
CA GLY A 160 0.55 48.81 -36.16
C GLY A 160 0.81 47.32 -35.87
N THR A 161 0.07 46.71 -34.94
CA THR A 161 0.10 45.26 -34.70
C THR A 161 -1.17 44.56 -35.19
N ASP A 162 -1.06 43.28 -35.53
CA ASP A 162 -2.20 42.44 -35.87
C ASP A 162 -1.97 40.97 -35.44
N ALA A 163 -3.06 40.21 -35.35
CA ALA A 163 -3.05 38.80 -35.00
C ALA A 163 -3.16 37.90 -36.24
N ARG A 164 -2.76 38.38 -37.43
CA ARG A 164 -2.97 37.68 -38.70
C ARG A 164 -2.31 36.31 -38.71
N ASP A 165 -1.06 36.20 -38.27
CA ASP A 165 -0.33 34.92 -38.29
C ASP A 165 -0.92 33.88 -37.31
N VAL A 166 -1.59 34.35 -36.25
CA VAL A 166 -2.35 33.49 -35.34
C VAL A 166 -3.62 33.00 -36.03
N LEU A 167 -4.40 33.92 -36.61
CA LEU A 167 -5.66 33.59 -37.29
C LEU A 167 -5.48 32.76 -38.57
N GLU A 168 -4.34 32.90 -39.25
CA GLU A 168 -3.92 32.06 -40.38
C GLU A 168 -3.31 30.71 -39.94
N ASN A 169 -3.31 30.43 -38.63
CA ASN A 169 -2.87 29.16 -38.04
C ASN A 169 -1.38 28.86 -38.27
N LYS A 170 -0.54 29.89 -38.41
CA LYS A 170 0.91 29.74 -38.68
C LYS A 170 1.77 29.69 -37.43
N LEU A 171 1.44 30.51 -36.42
CA LEU A 171 2.26 30.65 -35.22
C LEU A 171 2.20 29.40 -34.33
N LEU A 172 0.98 28.98 -33.96
CA LEU A 172 0.74 27.79 -33.16
C LEU A 172 -0.38 26.95 -33.79
N PRO A 173 -0.06 25.99 -34.67
CA PRO A 173 -1.08 25.31 -35.46
C PRO A 173 -2.00 24.43 -34.61
N LEU A 174 -3.31 24.67 -34.70
CA LEU A 174 -4.37 23.80 -34.17
C LEU A 174 -5.08 23.10 -35.33
N ARG A 175 -5.48 21.83 -35.16
CA ARG A 175 -6.17 21.07 -36.22
C ARG A 175 -7.53 21.67 -36.58
N ARG A 176 -8.18 22.36 -35.63
CA ARG A 176 -9.47 23.04 -35.83
C ARG A 176 -9.32 24.56 -36.06
N GLY A 177 -8.09 25.07 -36.13
CA GLY A 177 -7.78 26.47 -36.42
C GLY A 177 -8.18 27.47 -35.34
N TYR A 178 -8.11 28.75 -35.70
CA TYR A 178 -8.47 29.89 -34.86
C TYR A 178 -9.63 30.68 -35.46
N ILE A 179 -10.47 31.24 -34.58
CA ILE A 179 -11.57 32.12 -34.96
C ILE A 179 -11.48 33.40 -34.14
N GLY A 180 -11.39 34.53 -34.84
CA GLY A 180 -11.39 35.86 -34.25
C GLY A 180 -12.81 36.33 -33.98
N VAL A 181 -13.06 36.94 -32.82
CA VAL A 181 -14.34 37.55 -32.46
C VAL A 181 -14.13 38.93 -31.82
N VAL A 182 -15.07 39.84 -32.10
CA VAL A 182 -15.09 41.18 -31.51
C VAL A 182 -16.36 41.32 -30.69
N ASN A 183 -16.18 41.46 -29.37
CA ASN A 183 -17.27 41.53 -28.41
C ASN A 183 -17.65 42.99 -28.11
N ARG A 184 -18.79 43.19 -27.44
CA ARG A 184 -19.16 44.51 -26.89
C ARG A 184 -18.12 44.96 -25.85
N SER A 185 -17.68 46.20 -25.96
CA SER A 185 -16.83 46.84 -24.94
C SER A 185 -17.62 47.09 -23.64
N GLN A 186 -16.93 47.40 -22.53
CA GLN A 186 -17.62 47.74 -21.28
C GLN A 186 -18.58 48.92 -21.47
N LYS A 187 -18.15 49.95 -22.23
CA LYS A 187 -18.99 51.10 -22.58
C LYS A 187 -20.23 50.72 -23.40
N ASP A 188 -20.10 49.76 -24.32
CA ASP A 188 -21.25 49.25 -25.09
C ASP A 188 -22.23 48.48 -24.19
N ILE A 189 -21.73 47.80 -23.16
CA ILE A 189 -22.55 47.05 -22.20
C ILE A 189 -23.31 48.03 -21.30
N ASP A 190 -22.63 49.02 -20.73
CA ASP A 190 -23.24 50.06 -19.90
C ASP A 190 -24.29 50.86 -20.71
N GLY A 191 -24.01 51.09 -21.99
CA GLY A 191 -24.93 51.68 -22.96
C GLY A 191 -26.01 50.75 -23.52
N LYS A 192 -26.12 49.50 -23.01
CA LYS A 192 -27.09 48.48 -23.44
C LYS A 192 -27.19 48.29 -24.95
N LYS A 193 -26.05 48.30 -25.65
CA LYS A 193 -25.99 48.10 -27.11
C LYS A 193 -26.61 46.77 -27.50
N ASP A 194 -27.53 46.84 -28.48
CA ASP A 194 -28.24 45.69 -29.00
C ASP A 194 -27.30 44.67 -29.67
N ILE A 195 -27.67 43.39 -29.59
CA ILE A 195 -26.89 42.27 -30.14
C ILE A 195 -26.79 42.36 -31.66
N ARG A 196 -27.85 42.78 -32.38
CA ARG A 196 -27.79 42.91 -33.84
C ARG A 196 -26.83 44.02 -34.26
N ALA A 197 -26.82 45.13 -33.52
CA ALA A 197 -25.87 46.22 -33.74
C ALA A 197 -24.42 45.78 -33.44
N ALA A 198 -24.20 44.95 -32.42
CA ALA A 198 -22.89 44.38 -32.11
C ALA A 198 -22.38 43.46 -33.23
N LEU A 199 -23.22 42.55 -33.73
CA LEU A 199 -22.87 41.65 -34.85
C LEU A 199 -22.59 42.43 -36.15
N ALA A 200 -23.36 43.50 -36.42
CA ALA A 200 -23.10 44.38 -37.56
C ALA A 200 -21.77 45.12 -37.43
N ALA A 201 -21.44 45.59 -36.21
CA ALA A 201 -20.15 46.25 -35.93
C ALA A 201 -18.97 45.27 -36.06
N GLU A 202 -19.11 44.04 -35.55
CA GLU A 202 -18.11 42.97 -35.71
C GLU A 202 -17.87 42.67 -37.20
N ARG A 203 -18.94 42.50 -37.99
CA ARG A 203 -18.80 42.26 -39.43
C ARG A 203 -18.15 43.44 -40.14
N LYS A 204 -18.51 44.68 -39.78
CA LYS A 204 -17.89 45.89 -40.33
C LYS A 204 -16.40 45.91 -40.04
N PHE A 205 -15.98 45.63 -38.80
CA PHE A 205 -14.58 45.57 -38.39
C PHE A 205 -13.77 44.63 -39.27
N PHE A 206 -14.19 43.38 -39.43
CA PHE A 206 -13.46 42.40 -40.24
C PHE A 206 -13.40 42.76 -41.73
N LEU A 207 -14.42 43.42 -42.27
CA LEU A 207 -14.44 43.86 -43.68
C LEU A 207 -13.60 45.13 -43.93
N SER A 208 -13.49 46.02 -42.93
CA SER A 208 -12.73 47.26 -43.03
C SER A 208 -11.25 47.10 -42.66
N HIS A 209 -10.90 46.11 -41.83
CA HIS A 209 -9.52 45.94 -41.36
C HIS A 209 -8.61 45.36 -42.46
N PRO A 210 -7.51 46.04 -42.85
CA PRO A 210 -6.68 45.63 -43.99
C PRO A 210 -6.06 44.23 -43.81
N ALA A 211 -5.66 43.88 -42.58
CA ALA A 211 -5.03 42.59 -42.28
C ALA A 211 -6.01 41.39 -42.23
N TYR A 212 -7.32 41.63 -42.05
CA TYR A 212 -8.32 40.56 -41.84
C TYR A 212 -9.36 40.46 -42.94
N ARG A 213 -9.41 41.41 -43.87
CA ARG A 213 -10.43 41.51 -44.93
C ARG A 213 -10.57 40.23 -45.75
N HIS A 214 -9.47 39.57 -46.11
CA HIS A 214 -9.48 38.33 -46.91
C HIS A 214 -9.99 37.11 -46.15
N MET A 215 -10.08 37.17 -44.81
CA MET A 215 -10.56 36.09 -43.95
C MET A 215 -11.88 36.43 -43.24
N ALA A 216 -12.50 37.57 -43.54
CA ALA A 216 -13.70 38.06 -42.87
C ALA A 216 -14.87 37.04 -42.84
N ASP A 217 -14.97 36.16 -43.83
CA ASP A 217 -16.01 35.10 -43.89
C ASP A 217 -15.74 33.90 -42.96
N ARG A 218 -14.50 33.75 -42.49
CA ARG A 218 -14.08 32.74 -41.51
C ARG A 218 -13.96 33.30 -40.09
N MET A 219 -14.37 34.55 -39.89
CA MET A 219 -14.25 35.26 -38.62
C MET A 219 -15.63 35.70 -38.12
N GLY A 220 -15.67 36.08 -36.84
CA GLY A 220 -16.83 36.61 -36.16
C GLY A 220 -17.68 35.55 -35.47
N THR A 221 -18.54 36.03 -34.58
CA THR A 221 -19.42 35.23 -33.73
C THR A 221 -20.34 34.29 -34.54
N PRO A 222 -20.95 34.70 -35.66
CA PRO A 222 -21.79 33.80 -36.46
C PRO A 222 -21.01 32.62 -37.05
N HIS A 223 -19.77 32.85 -37.49
CA HIS A 223 -18.92 31.79 -38.01
C HIS A 223 -18.53 30.82 -36.88
N LEU A 224 -18.14 31.35 -35.72
CA LEU A 224 -17.84 30.55 -34.53
C LEU A 224 -19.00 29.62 -34.15
N GLN A 225 -20.23 30.14 -34.08
CA GLN A 225 -21.41 29.33 -33.75
C GLN A 225 -21.62 28.18 -34.75
N LYS A 226 -21.47 28.45 -36.05
CA LYS A 226 -21.60 27.44 -37.11
C LYS A 226 -20.53 26.36 -36.96
N VAL A 227 -19.27 26.75 -36.75
CA VAL A 227 -18.15 25.82 -36.56
C VAL A 227 -18.35 24.98 -35.31
N LEU A 228 -18.68 25.58 -34.16
CA LEU A 228 -18.90 24.84 -32.92
C LEU A 228 -20.00 23.78 -33.06
N ASN A 229 -21.12 24.11 -33.72
CA ASN A 229 -22.20 23.16 -33.95
C ASN A 229 -21.74 21.99 -34.85
N GLN A 230 -21.06 22.30 -35.96
CA GLN A 230 -20.54 21.27 -36.86
C GLN A 230 -19.52 20.36 -36.15
N GLN A 231 -18.58 20.96 -35.40
CA GLN A 231 -17.56 20.22 -34.69
C GLN A 231 -18.13 19.37 -33.55
N LEU A 232 -19.11 19.89 -32.79
CA LEU A 232 -19.79 19.11 -31.76
C LEU A 232 -20.54 17.92 -32.38
N THR A 233 -21.28 18.14 -33.46
CA THR A 233 -22.04 17.07 -34.13
C THR A 233 -21.12 15.95 -34.62
N ASN A 234 -19.99 16.32 -35.26
CA ASN A 234 -19.00 15.37 -35.73
C ASN A 234 -18.34 14.63 -34.56
N HIS A 235 -17.96 15.35 -33.51
CA HIS A 235 -17.32 14.77 -32.34
C HIS A 235 -18.24 13.79 -31.60
N ILE A 236 -19.53 14.12 -31.44
CA ILE A 236 -20.53 13.19 -30.89
C ILE A 236 -20.60 11.93 -31.74
N ARG A 237 -20.69 12.06 -33.08
CA ARG A 237 -20.76 10.91 -33.98
C ARG A 237 -19.53 9.99 -33.88
N GLU A 238 -18.34 10.55 -33.76
CA GLU A 238 -17.08 9.82 -33.65
C GLU A 238 -16.90 9.13 -32.27
N THR A 239 -17.33 9.79 -31.20
CA THR A 239 -17.12 9.31 -29.81
C THR A 239 -18.20 8.35 -29.32
N LEU A 240 -19.43 8.44 -29.87
CA LEU A 240 -20.57 7.64 -29.42
C LEU A 240 -20.35 6.11 -29.50
N PRO A 241 -19.72 5.54 -30.54
CA PRO A 241 -19.44 4.10 -30.60
C PRO A 241 -18.54 3.61 -29.47
N SER A 242 -17.46 4.35 -29.17
CA SER A 242 -16.53 4.04 -28.08
C SER A 242 -17.22 4.17 -26.71
N LEU A 243 -17.98 5.26 -26.51
CA LEU A 243 -18.75 5.45 -25.29
C LEU A 243 -19.74 4.31 -25.05
N ARG A 244 -20.46 3.87 -26.09
CA ARG A 244 -21.38 2.71 -26.01
C ARG A 244 -20.64 1.44 -25.60
N SER A 245 -19.49 1.15 -26.21
CA SER A 245 -18.70 -0.04 -25.89
C SER A 245 -18.20 -0.01 -24.43
N LYS A 246 -17.72 1.14 -23.96
CA LYS A 246 -17.32 1.34 -22.56
C LYS A 246 -18.48 1.09 -21.59
N LEU A 247 -19.65 1.66 -21.87
CA LEU A 247 -20.84 1.46 -21.04
C LEU A 247 -21.30 0.00 -21.04
N GLN A 248 -21.23 -0.70 -22.17
CA GLN A 248 -21.55 -2.12 -22.26
C GLN A 248 -20.59 -2.99 -21.44
N SER A 249 -19.28 -2.70 -21.49
CA SER A 249 -18.29 -3.41 -20.68
C SER A 249 -18.52 -3.18 -19.18
N GLN A 250 -18.83 -1.95 -18.78
CA GLN A 250 -19.16 -1.63 -17.39
C GLN A 250 -20.45 -2.34 -16.94
N LEU A 251 -21.49 -2.35 -17.79
CA LEU A 251 -22.73 -3.07 -17.52
C LEU A 251 -22.46 -4.56 -17.31
N LEU A 252 -21.70 -5.20 -18.19
CA LEU A 252 -21.39 -6.63 -18.09
C LEU A 252 -20.61 -6.98 -16.80
N SER A 253 -19.70 -6.11 -16.37
CA SER A 253 -19.00 -6.28 -15.10
C SER A 253 -19.95 -6.21 -13.91
N LEU A 254 -20.83 -5.19 -13.90
CA LEU A 254 -21.81 -5.01 -12.84
C LEU A 254 -22.88 -6.10 -12.83
N GLU A 255 -23.28 -6.61 -13.99
CA GLU A 255 -24.25 -7.71 -14.10
C GLU A 255 -23.79 -8.97 -13.37
N LYS A 256 -22.47 -9.26 -13.33
CA LYS A 256 -21.93 -10.39 -12.56
C LYS A 256 -22.19 -10.24 -11.07
N GLU A 257 -21.90 -9.07 -10.51
CA GLU A 257 -22.18 -8.76 -9.10
C GLU A 257 -23.69 -8.76 -8.85
N VAL A 258 -24.46 -8.11 -9.72
CA VAL A 258 -25.91 -8.01 -9.58
C VAL A 258 -26.57 -9.38 -9.63
N GLU A 259 -26.10 -10.35 -10.42
CA GLU A 259 -26.65 -11.71 -10.46
C GLU A 259 -26.58 -12.40 -9.08
N GLU A 260 -25.50 -12.17 -8.33
CA GLU A 260 -25.37 -12.65 -6.95
C GLU A 260 -26.43 -11.98 -6.03
N TYR A 261 -26.76 -10.72 -6.28
CA TYR A 261 -27.75 -9.95 -5.52
C TYR A 261 -29.20 -10.09 -6.03
N LYS A 262 -29.48 -10.55 -7.26
CA LYS A 262 -30.84 -10.59 -7.85
C LYS A 262 -31.83 -11.40 -7.03
N ASN A 263 -31.34 -12.48 -6.40
CA ASN A 263 -32.14 -13.35 -5.52
C ASN A 263 -32.07 -12.91 -4.04
N PHE A 264 -31.74 -11.64 -3.77
CA PHE A 264 -31.68 -11.10 -2.41
C PHE A 264 -33.09 -10.81 -1.89
N ARG A 265 -33.50 -11.57 -0.86
CA ARG A 265 -34.61 -11.22 0.01
C ARG A 265 -34.05 -11.07 1.42
N PRO A 266 -34.18 -9.90 2.07
CA PRO A 266 -33.58 -9.65 3.39
C PRO A 266 -34.05 -10.66 4.47
N ASP A 267 -35.22 -11.26 4.28
CA ASP A 267 -35.86 -12.18 5.23
C ASP A 267 -35.75 -13.67 4.89
N ASP A 268 -34.95 -14.07 3.89
CA ASP A 268 -34.79 -15.49 3.56
C ASP A 268 -33.78 -16.20 4.50
N PRO A 269 -34.22 -17.08 5.41
CA PRO A 269 -33.32 -17.78 6.33
C PRO A 269 -32.38 -18.76 5.60
N THR A 270 -32.77 -19.30 4.44
CA THR A 270 -31.93 -20.27 3.71
C THR A 270 -30.61 -19.65 3.24
N ARG A 271 -30.64 -18.37 2.85
CA ARG A 271 -29.45 -17.64 2.43
C ARG A 271 -28.56 -17.25 3.60
N LYS A 272 -29.14 -16.89 4.76
CA LYS A 272 -28.38 -16.63 6.00
C LYS A 272 -27.59 -17.87 6.42
N THR A 273 -28.24 -19.03 6.39
CA THR A 273 -27.59 -20.32 6.69
C THR A 273 -26.53 -20.68 5.65
N LYS A 274 -26.80 -20.48 4.35
CA LYS A 274 -25.82 -20.73 3.29
C LYS A 274 -24.60 -19.81 3.41
N ALA A 275 -24.80 -18.52 3.66
CA ALA A 275 -23.72 -17.56 3.84
C ALA A 275 -22.87 -17.91 5.06
N LEU A 276 -23.50 -18.25 6.19
CA LEU A 276 -22.79 -18.73 7.38
C LEU A 276 -21.95 -19.97 7.08
N LEU A 277 -22.54 -20.97 6.42
CA LEU A 277 -21.85 -22.21 6.06
C LEU A 277 -20.64 -21.94 5.16
N GLN A 278 -20.81 -21.13 4.11
CA GLN A 278 -19.73 -20.77 3.19
C GLN A 278 -18.60 -20.03 3.91
N MET A 279 -18.93 -19.10 4.81
CA MET A 279 -17.94 -18.34 5.58
C MET A 279 -17.16 -19.23 6.55
N VAL A 280 -17.83 -20.16 7.23
CA VAL A 280 -17.19 -21.11 8.15
C VAL A 280 -16.33 -22.12 7.37
N GLN A 281 -16.81 -22.63 6.24
CA GLN A 281 -16.04 -23.53 5.36
C GLN A 281 -14.79 -22.82 4.82
N GLN A 282 -14.92 -21.58 4.36
CA GLN A 282 -13.78 -20.80 3.88
C GLN A 282 -12.76 -20.55 5.00
N PHE A 283 -13.22 -20.22 6.20
CA PHE A 283 -12.33 -20.08 7.36
C PHE A 283 -11.58 -21.37 7.67
N GLY A 284 -12.26 -22.52 7.63
CA GLY A 284 -11.64 -23.83 7.84
C GLY A 284 -10.55 -24.13 6.81
N VAL A 285 -10.86 -23.97 5.52
CA VAL A 285 -9.91 -24.17 4.42
C VAL A 285 -8.73 -23.20 4.53
N ASP A 286 -8.97 -21.93 4.85
CA ASP A 286 -7.91 -20.94 5.01
C ASP A 286 -6.99 -21.25 6.19
N PHE A 287 -7.56 -21.72 7.30
CA PHE A 287 -6.78 -22.13 8.47
C PHE A 287 -5.92 -23.36 8.17
N GLU A 288 -6.50 -24.39 7.55
CA GLU A 288 -5.78 -25.59 7.09
C GLU A 288 -4.62 -25.23 6.15
N LYS A 289 -4.90 -24.43 5.11
CA LYS A 289 -3.87 -23.97 4.16
C LYS A 289 -2.71 -23.24 4.83
N ARG A 290 -2.97 -22.42 5.87
CA ARG A 290 -1.91 -21.71 6.61
C ARG A 290 -1.10 -22.61 7.53
N ILE A 291 -1.70 -23.65 8.10
CA ILE A 291 -1.01 -24.60 8.98
C ILE A 291 -0.20 -25.61 8.16
N GLU A 292 -0.70 -26.06 7.02
CA GLU A 292 -0.01 -27.02 6.15
C GLU A 292 0.97 -26.37 5.18
N GLY A 293 0.83 -25.05 4.93
CA GLY A 293 1.66 -24.33 3.96
C GLY A 293 1.19 -24.49 2.50
N SER A 294 -0.06 -24.92 2.28
CA SER A 294 -0.68 -25.14 0.97
C SER A 294 -1.48 -23.93 0.45
N GLY A 295 -1.12 -22.71 0.87
CA GLY A 295 -1.81 -21.47 0.49
C GLY A 295 -1.61 -21.07 -0.98
N ASP A 296 -2.68 -20.61 -1.64
CA ASP A 296 -2.64 -20.13 -3.04
C ASP A 296 -1.81 -18.85 -3.21
N GLN A 297 -1.60 -18.10 -2.12
CA GLN A 297 -0.74 -16.93 -2.04
C GLN A 297 0.32 -17.19 -0.98
N VAL A 298 1.55 -17.42 -1.42
CA VAL A 298 2.72 -17.61 -0.55
C VAL A 298 3.31 -16.25 -0.24
N ASP A 299 3.31 -15.86 1.04
CA ASP A 299 4.02 -14.66 1.50
C ASP A 299 5.53 -14.90 1.35
N THR A 300 6.20 -14.03 0.58
CA THR A 300 7.63 -14.16 0.28
C THR A 300 8.52 -13.37 1.24
N LEU A 301 7.93 -12.58 2.15
CA LEU A 301 8.67 -11.70 3.04
C LEU A 301 8.77 -12.28 4.46
N GLU A 302 7.73 -12.94 4.95
CA GLU A 302 7.68 -13.43 6.33
C GLU A 302 7.24 -14.90 6.44
N LEU A 303 7.83 -15.62 7.41
CA LEU A 303 7.36 -16.95 7.81
C LEU A 303 6.02 -16.82 8.56
N SER A 304 5.01 -17.56 8.11
CA SER A 304 3.67 -17.54 8.70
C SER A 304 3.18 -18.93 9.12
N GLY A 305 2.38 -19.01 10.18
CA GLY A 305 1.58 -20.18 10.51
C GLY A 305 2.40 -21.45 10.67
N GLY A 306 2.14 -22.46 9.84
CA GLY A 306 2.79 -23.76 9.88
C GLY A 306 4.31 -23.71 9.79
N ALA A 307 4.86 -22.87 8.90
CA ALA A 307 6.30 -22.75 8.73
C ALA A 307 6.99 -22.18 9.99
N ARG A 308 6.31 -21.26 10.68
CA ARG A 308 6.80 -20.65 11.93
C ARG A 308 6.70 -21.63 13.10
N ILE A 309 5.64 -22.45 13.15
CA ILE A 309 5.53 -23.57 14.10
C ILE A 309 6.65 -24.60 13.87
N ASN A 310 6.93 -24.96 12.63
CA ASN A 310 8.02 -25.86 12.27
C ASN A 310 9.38 -25.32 12.78
N ARG A 311 9.64 -24.03 12.56
CA ARG A 311 10.83 -23.36 13.09
C ARG A 311 10.90 -23.41 14.62
N ILE A 312 9.78 -23.25 15.32
CA ILE A 312 9.74 -23.37 16.79
C ILE A 312 10.19 -24.76 17.22
N PHE A 313 9.68 -25.81 16.59
CA PHE A 313 10.03 -27.19 16.94
C PHE A 313 11.46 -27.58 16.59
N HIS A 314 11.99 -27.13 15.44
CA HIS A 314 13.25 -27.65 14.92
C HIS A 314 14.46 -26.72 15.10
N GLU A 315 14.25 -25.42 15.28
CA GLU A 315 15.34 -24.49 15.56
C GLU A 315 15.29 -23.98 16.99
N ARG A 316 14.13 -23.44 17.40
CA ARG A 316 14.05 -22.72 18.68
C ARG A 316 14.09 -23.66 19.88
N PHE A 317 13.33 -24.74 19.85
CA PHE A 317 13.25 -25.68 20.97
C PHE A 317 14.60 -26.38 21.22
N PRO A 318 15.30 -26.95 20.22
CA PRO A 318 16.64 -27.49 20.41
C PRO A 318 17.64 -26.45 20.92
N PHE A 319 17.56 -25.21 20.44
CA PHE A 319 18.39 -24.13 20.95
C PHE A 319 18.15 -23.85 22.44
N GLU A 320 16.90 -23.82 22.91
CA GLU A 320 16.60 -23.63 24.33
C GLU A 320 17.10 -24.81 25.18
N LEU A 321 17.10 -26.05 24.64
CA LEU A 321 17.70 -27.22 25.30
C LEU A 321 19.22 -27.11 25.41
N VAL A 322 19.92 -26.69 24.35
CA VAL A 322 21.39 -26.52 24.37
C VAL A 322 21.79 -25.35 25.26
N LYS A 323 21.00 -24.26 25.28
CA LYS A 323 21.25 -23.11 26.16
C LYS A 323 21.25 -23.49 27.65
N MET A 324 20.64 -24.62 28.03
CA MET A 324 20.72 -25.18 29.37
C MET A 324 22.06 -25.87 29.68
N GLU A 325 23.10 -25.63 28.88
CA GLU A 325 24.46 -26.13 29.06
C GLU A 325 24.95 -26.03 30.50
N PHE A 326 25.68 -27.07 30.91
CA PHE A 326 26.12 -27.27 32.28
C PHE A 326 27.43 -26.55 32.54
N ASP A 327 27.55 -25.90 33.70
CA ASP A 327 28.87 -25.65 34.25
C ASP A 327 29.44 -26.99 34.75
N GLU A 328 30.43 -27.53 34.03
CA GLU A 328 31.11 -28.76 34.38
C GLU A 328 31.67 -28.76 35.81
N LYS A 329 32.08 -27.58 36.31
CA LYS A 329 32.61 -27.46 37.68
C LYS A 329 31.51 -27.66 38.70
N ASP A 330 30.34 -27.08 38.46
CA ASP A 330 29.19 -27.24 39.32
C ASP A 330 28.67 -28.68 39.29
N LEU A 331 28.58 -29.29 38.11
CA LEU A 331 28.15 -30.69 38.01
C LEU A 331 29.10 -31.64 38.75
N ARG A 332 30.42 -31.46 38.63
CA ARG A 332 31.42 -32.24 39.39
C ARG A 332 31.28 -32.05 40.90
N ARG A 333 31.01 -30.82 41.34
CA ARG A 333 30.75 -30.50 42.75
C ARG A 333 29.47 -31.20 43.24
N GLU A 334 28.41 -31.18 42.45
CA GLU A 334 27.14 -31.85 42.77
C GLU A 334 27.29 -33.37 42.86
N ILE A 335 27.99 -33.99 41.89
CA ILE A 335 28.32 -35.43 41.94
C ILE A 335 29.09 -35.75 43.22
N SER A 336 30.08 -34.92 43.58
CA SER A 336 30.87 -35.11 44.80
C SER A 336 30.01 -35.04 46.07
N TYR A 337 29.06 -34.10 46.13
CA TYR A 337 28.12 -34.00 47.25
C TYR A 337 27.12 -35.17 47.27
N ALA A 338 26.58 -35.59 46.12
CA ALA A 338 25.67 -36.73 46.02
C ALA A 338 26.35 -38.00 46.54
N ILE A 339 27.59 -38.27 46.11
CA ILE A 339 28.41 -39.37 46.60
C ILE A 339 28.59 -39.26 48.12
N LYS A 340 29.04 -38.11 48.66
CA LYS A 340 29.26 -37.92 50.10
C LYS A 340 27.97 -38.14 50.92
N ASN A 341 26.83 -37.63 50.46
CA ASN A 341 25.54 -37.75 51.13
C ASN A 341 25.04 -39.19 51.15
N ILE A 342 25.25 -39.97 50.08
CA ILE A 342 24.91 -41.40 50.05
C ILE A 342 25.80 -42.22 50.98
N HIS A 343 27.06 -41.79 51.18
CA HIS A 343 28.00 -42.47 52.08
C HIS A 343 27.76 -42.17 53.57
N GLY A 344 27.25 -40.98 53.93
CA GLY A 344 26.82 -40.63 55.31
C GLY A 344 27.83 -40.98 56.44
N VAL A 345 27.33 -41.16 57.67
CA VAL A 345 28.11 -41.61 58.85
C VAL A 345 28.19 -43.15 58.88
N ARG A 346 28.81 -43.77 57.86
CA ARG A 346 29.06 -45.23 57.80
C ARG A 346 30.49 -45.63 58.19
N GLN A 347 31.19 -44.80 58.94
CA GLN A 347 32.35 -45.22 59.71
C GLN A 347 32.03 -45.22 61.20
N VAL A 348 32.59 -46.21 61.90
CA VAL A 348 32.61 -46.43 63.36
C VAL A 348 31.47 -47.26 63.95
N SER A 349 31.57 -48.57 63.76
CA SER A 349 31.51 -49.49 64.90
C SER A 349 32.43 -50.69 64.60
N GLU A 350 33.58 -50.77 65.27
CA GLU A 350 34.66 -51.76 65.06
C GLU A 350 34.26 -53.24 65.30
N ARG A 351 32.99 -53.56 65.59
CA ARG A 351 32.56 -54.90 66.00
C ARG A 351 32.06 -55.85 64.91
N ARG A 352 32.16 -55.50 63.62
CA ARG A 352 31.80 -56.41 62.50
C ARG A 352 32.86 -56.45 61.39
N ARG A 353 34.11 -56.73 61.77
CA ARG A 353 35.24 -56.81 60.83
C ARG A 353 35.31 -58.10 60.00
N LEU A 354 34.44 -59.09 60.21
CA LEU A 354 34.61 -60.43 59.62
C LEU A 354 33.59 -60.86 58.55
N LEU A 355 32.71 -59.98 58.07
CA LEU A 355 31.85 -60.33 56.91
C LEU A 355 31.64 -59.21 55.89
N ARG A 356 32.19 -58.00 56.12
CA ARG A 356 31.91 -56.83 55.26
C ARG A 356 33.11 -55.89 55.08
N ALA A 357 34.34 -56.39 55.22
CA ALA A 357 35.54 -55.61 54.93
C ALA A 357 35.77 -55.39 53.42
N THR A 358 34.99 -56.02 52.55
CA THR A 358 35.00 -55.83 51.08
C THR A 358 33.91 -54.89 50.56
N GLN A 359 33.07 -54.29 51.43
CA GLN A 359 31.90 -53.50 51.02
C GLN A 359 32.03 -51.98 51.20
N THR A 360 33.18 -51.49 51.64
CA THR A 360 33.46 -50.04 51.70
C THR A 360 34.06 -49.59 50.37
N GLY A 361 33.22 -49.17 49.42
CA GLY A 361 33.66 -48.38 48.26
C GLY A 361 33.27 -48.88 46.86
N LEU A 362 32.61 -50.04 46.70
CA LEU A 362 32.38 -50.63 45.36
C LEU A 362 30.97 -50.42 44.75
N PHE A 363 29.94 -50.08 45.52
CA PHE A 363 28.53 -50.09 45.05
C PHE A 363 27.82 -48.74 45.10
N THR A 364 28.56 -47.65 45.34
CA THR A 364 28.03 -46.29 45.40
C THR A 364 27.82 -45.50 44.09
N PRO A 365 28.15 -46.00 42.86
CA PRO A 365 27.91 -45.24 41.62
C PRO A 365 26.45 -45.03 41.23
N ASP A 366 25.58 -46.04 41.41
CA ASP A 366 24.28 -46.08 40.73
C ASP A 366 23.27 -45.07 41.29
N LEU A 367 23.16 -44.97 42.62
CA LEU A 367 22.26 -44.02 43.28
C LEU A 367 22.71 -42.56 43.08
N ALA A 368 24.02 -42.32 43.03
CA ALA A 368 24.56 -40.99 42.76
C ALA A 368 24.32 -40.59 41.30
N PHE A 369 24.55 -41.51 40.36
CA PHE A 369 24.24 -41.33 38.95
C PHE A 369 22.76 -41.05 38.73
N GLU A 370 21.88 -41.88 39.31
CA GLU A 370 20.43 -41.71 39.20
C GLU A 370 19.95 -40.37 39.76
N ALA A 371 20.43 -39.96 40.94
CA ALA A 371 20.05 -38.69 41.54
C ALA A 371 20.45 -37.48 40.68
N ILE A 372 21.66 -37.51 40.10
CA ILE A 372 22.17 -36.43 39.25
C ILE A 372 21.43 -36.38 37.91
N VAL A 373 21.20 -37.54 37.27
CA VAL A 373 20.44 -37.61 36.01
C VAL A 373 19.00 -37.14 36.22
N LYS A 374 18.31 -37.60 37.28
CA LYS A 374 16.96 -37.13 37.60
C LYS A 374 16.91 -35.62 37.81
N LYS A 375 17.86 -35.07 38.57
CA LYS A 375 17.99 -33.62 38.77
C LYS A 375 18.13 -32.87 37.43
N GLN A 376 18.81 -33.48 36.46
CA GLN A 376 19.01 -32.88 35.16
C GLN A 376 17.77 -32.99 34.25
N VAL A 377 17.11 -34.16 34.23
CA VAL A 377 15.87 -34.38 33.47
C VAL A 377 14.75 -33.44 33.93
N VAL A 378 14.63 -33.17 35.25
CA VAL A 378 13.64 -32.20 35.77
C VAL A 378 13.76 -30.82 35.13
N LYS A 379 14.97 -30.37 34.79
CA LYS A 379 15.17 -29.05 34.18
C LYS A 379 14.57 -28.94 32.78
N LEU A 380 14.30 -30.06 32.10
CA LEU A 380 13.65 -30.09 30.79
C LEU A 380 12.18 -29.63 30.84
N LYS A 381 11.56 -29.52 32.02
CA LYS A 381 10.17 -29.07 32.17
C LYS A 381 9.96 -27.67 31.59
N GLU A 382 10.82 -26.73 31.94
CA GLU A 382 10.70 -25.32 31.53
C GLU A 382 10.78 -25.11 30.00
N PRO A 383 11.81 -25.57 29.27
CA PRO A 383 11.88 -25.38 27.82
C PRO A 383 10.74 -26.09 27.07
N CYS A 384 10.28 -27.25 27.55
CA CYS A 384 9.15 -27.96 26.94
C CYS A 384 7.85 -27.17 27.09
N LEU A 385 7.57 -26.62 28.27
CA LEU A 385 6.38 -25.77 28.48
C LEU A 385 6.46 -24.46 27.67
N LYS A 386 7.64 -23.85 27.60
CA LYS A 386 7.89 -22.65 26.79
C LYS A 386 7.70 -22.92 25.28
N CYS A 387 8.07 -24.10 24.81
CA CYS A 387 7.81 -24.51 23.43
C CYS A 387 6.29 -24.54 23.13
N VAL A 388 5.50 -25.11 24.04
CA VAL A 388 4.02 -25.09 23.92
C VAL A 388 3.50 -23.65 23.86
N ASP A 389 3.96 -22.78 24.75
CA ASP A 389 3.51 -21.38 24.78
C ASP A 389 3.76 -20.66 23.45
N LEU A 390 4.96 -20.84 22.87
CA LEU A 390 5.31 -20.26 21.57
C LEU A 390 4.43 -20.78 20.43
N VAL A 391 4.13 -22.08 20.42
CA VAL A 391 3.24 -22.69 19.42
C VAL A 391 1.81 -22.15 19.56
N ILE A 392 1.30 -22.04 20.79
CA ILE A 392 -0.04 -21.51 21.06
C ILE A 392 -0.16 -20.05 20.62
N GLN A 393 0.86 -19.21 20.87
CA GLN A 393 0.89 -17.84 20.37
C GLN A 393 0.78 -17.77 18.84
N GLU A 394 1.53 -18.61 18.13
CA GLU A 394 1.49 -18.65 16.67
C GLU A 394 0.15 -19.17 16.13
N LEU A 395 -0.45 -20.16 16.79
CA LEU A 395 -1.79 -20.64 16.44
C LEU A 395 -2.85 -19.54 16.59
N ILE A 396 -2.84 -18.79 17.71
CA ILE A 396 -3.76 -17.68 17.93
C ILE A 396 -3.57 -16.58 16.89
N ASN A 397 -2.32 -16.25 16.54
CA ASN A 397 -2.03 -15.28 15.48
C ASN A 397 -2.57 -15.74 14.13
N THR A 398 -2.44 -17.02 13.81
CA THR A 398 -2.98 -17.62 12.57
C THR A 398 -4.51 -17.51 12.53
N VAL A 399 -5.20 -17.79 13.64
CA VAL A 399 -6.67 -17.62 13.73
C VAL A 399 -7.07 -16.17 13.46
N ARG A 400 -6.38 -15.20 14.05
CA ARG A 400 -6.65 -13.75 13.83
C ARG A 400 -6.47 -13.35 12.37
N GLN A 401 -5.43 -13.85 11.72
CA GLN A 401 -5.18 -13.59 10.32
C GLN A 401 -6.27 -14.20 9.42
N CYS A 402 -6.71 -15.43 9.69
CA CYS A 402 -7.78 -16.08 8.92
C CYS A 402 -9.14 -15.38 9.13
N THR A 403 -9.47 -15.02 10.37
CA THR A 403 -10.75 -14.34 10.69
C THR A 403 -10.83 -12.92 10.14
N SER A 404 -9.71 -12.28 9.76
CA SER A 404 -9.73 -10.96 9.11
C SER A 404 -10.56 -10.93 7.81
N LYS A 405 -10.61 -12.05 7.08
CA LYS A 405 -11.41 -12.21 5.86
C LYS A 405 -12.93 -12.28 6.12
N LEU A 406 -13.34 -12.49 7.38
CA LEU A 406 -14.74 -12.44 7.81
C LEU A 406 -15.21 -11.01 8.13
N GLY A 407 -14.44 -9.98 7.74
CA GLY A 407 -14.74 -8.57 8.01
C GLY A 407 -16.13 -8.09 7.56
N SER A 408 -16.71 -8.73 6.55
CA SER A 408 -18.08 -8.46 6.08
C SER A 408 -19.16 -8.79 7.12
N TYR A 409 -18.86 -9.63 8.12
CA TYR A 409 -19.77 -10.00 9.22
C TYR A 409 -19.08 -9.84 10.59
N PRO A 410 -19.08 -8.63 11.17
CA PRO A 410 -18.29 -8.32 12.37
C PRO A 410 -18.59 -9.22 13.58
N ARG A 411 -19.87 -9.51 13.83
CA ARG A 411 -20.27 -10.39 14.95
C ARG A 411 -19.87 -11.85 14.73
N LEU A 412 -19.94 -12.34 13.49
CA LEU A 412 -19.50 -13.69 13.16
C LEU A 412 -18.00 -13.82 13.38
N ARG A 413 -17.22 -12.83 12.93
CA ARG A 413 -15.77 -12.76 13.15
C ARG A 413 -15.42 -12.87 14.63
N GLU A 414 -16.05 -12.06 15.47
CA GLU A 414 -15.81 -12.03 16.91
C GLU A 414 -16.12 -13.39 17.57
N GLU A 415 -17.28 -13.97 17.27
CA GLU A 415 -17.66 -15.29 17.82
C GLU A 415 -16.77 -16.42 17.32
N THR A 416 -16.39 -16.43 16.03
CA THR A 416 -15.45 -17.42 15.48
C THR A 416 -14.08 -17.31 16.17
N GLU A 417 -13.52 -16.11 16.30
CA GLU A 417 -12.24 -15.90 16.98
C GLU A 417 -12.32 -16.36 18.45
N ARG A 418 -13.41 -16.02 19.14
CA ARG A 418 -13.64 -16.39 20.54
C ARG A 418 -13.71 -17.90 20.73
N ILE A 419 -14.53 -18.61 19.93
CA ILE A 419 -14.72 -20.06 20.04
C ILE A 419 -13.40 -20.80 19.78
N VAL A 420 -12.71 -20.47 18.69
CA VAL A 420 -11.48 -21.16 18.30
C VAL A 420 -10.36 -20.87 19.31
N THR A 421 -10.20 -19.62 19.75
CA THR A 421 -9.19 -19.25 20.76
C THR A 421 -9.46 -19.94 22.10
N THR A 422 -10.72 -20.06 22.51
CA THR A 422 -11.10 -20.78 23.73
C THR A 422 -10.73 -22.25 23.62
N HIS A 423 -11.04 -22.89 22.48
CA HIS A 423 -10.67 -24.27 22.23
C HIS A 423 -9.14 -24.48 22.28
N ILE A 424 -8.36 -23.59 21.65
CA ILE A 424 -6.89 -23.65 21.68
C ILE A 424 -6.36 -23.60 23.12
N ARG A 425 -6.90 -22.72 23.98
CA ARG A 425 -6.49 -22.62 25.39
C ARG A 425 -6.89 -23.84 26.22
N GLU A 426 -8.05 -24.43 25.97
CA GLU A 426 -8.43 -25.69 26.62
C GLU A 426 -7.50 -26.85 26.22
N ARG A 427 -7.06 -26.88 24.96
CA ARG A 427 -6.09 -27.87 24.48
C ARG A 427 -4.68 -27.63 25.01
N GLU A 428 -4.28 -26.37 25.19
CA GLU A 428 -3.00 -25.99 25.79
C GLU A 428 -2.79 -26.66 27.15
N GLY A 429 -3.76 -26.55 28.06
CA GLY A 429 -3.68 -27.16 29.40
C GLY A 429 -3.44 -28.66 29.33
N LYS A 430 -4.26 -29.37 28.54
CA LYS A 430 -4.13 -30.83 28.34
C LYS A 430 -2.78 -31.23 27.74
N THR A 431 -2.25 -30.44 26.81
CA THR A 431 -0.94 -30.70 26.19
C THR A 431 0.19 -30.47 27.19
N LYS A 432 0.12 -29.43 28.02
CA LYS A 432 1.10 -29.17 29.08
C LYS A 432 1.12 -30.32 30.11
N ASP A 433 -0.05 -30.78 30.54
CA ASP A 433 -0.16 -31.93 31.46
C ASP A 433 0.46 -33.20 30.85
N GLN A 434 0.19 -33.47 29.56
CA GLN A 434 0.76 -34.61 28.86
C GLN A 434 2.29 -34.53 28.75
N ILE A 435 2.84 -33.35 28.50
CA ILE A 435 4.30 -33.13 28.42
C ILE A 435 4.94 -33.32 29.79
N LEU A 436 4.31 -32.85 30.87
CA LEU A 436 4.80 -33.07 32.22
C LEU A 436 4.79 -34.56 32.59
N LEU A 437 3.74 -35.28 32.19
CA LEU A 437 3.68 -36.73 32.34
C LEU A 437 4.81 -37.45 31.59
N LEU A 438 5.13 -37.04 30.35
CA LEU A 438 6.25 -37.62 29.59
C LEU A 438 7.58 -37.42 30.33
N ILE A 439 7.81 -36.24 30.92
CA ILE A 439 9.02 -35.99 31.71
C ILE A 439 9.02 -36.82 33.00
N ASP A 440 7.87 -36.99 33.65
CA ASP A 440 7.76 -37.81 34.85
C ASP A 440 7.98 -39.32 34.54
N ILE A 441 7.65 -39.78 33.33
CA ILE A 441 8.01 -41.12 32.83
C ILE A 441 9.53 -41.26 32.73
N GLU A 442 10.23 -40.30 32.12
CA GLU A 442 11.71 -40.30 32.03
C GLU A 442 12.37 -40.27 33.42
N LEU A 443 11.73 -39.63 34.41
CA LEU A 443 12.19 -39.63 35.80
C LEU A 443 11.89 -40.93 36.56
N SER A 444 10.96 -41.75 36.08
CA SER A 444 10.53 -42.96 36.78
C SER A 444 11.54 -44.10 36.64
N TYR A 445 12.22 -44.20 35.48
CA TYR A 445 13.18 -45.26 35.23
C TYR A 445 14.30 -44.81 34.29
N ILE A 446 15.55 -44.95 34.74
CA ILE A 446 16.74 -44.69 33.91
C ILE A 446 17.19 -45.99 33.27
N ASN A 447 16.98 -46.13 31.97
CA ASN A 447 17.35 -47.33 31.23
C ASN A 447 18.86 -47.37 30.92
N THR A 448 19.64 -48.01 31.79
CA THR A 448 21.08 -48.25 31.56
C THR A 448 21.37 -49.36 30.55
N ASN A 449 20.36 -50.03 30.00
CA ASN A 449 20.52 -51.02 28.92
C ASN A 449 20.34 -50.40 27.52
N HIS A 450 20.12 -49.08 27.44
CA HIS A 450 19.98 -48.38 26.17
C HIS A 450 21.26 -48.53 25.32
N GLU A 451 21.12 -48.71 24.00
CA GLU A 451 22.26 -48.95 23.10
C GLU A 451 23.31 -47.83 23.10
N ASP A 452 22.85 -46.59 23.26
CA ASP A 452 23.72 -45.42 23.38
C ASP A 452 24.34 -45.23 24.78
N PHE A 453 23.91 -46.00 25.79
CA PHE A 453 24.46 -45.90 27.13
C PHE A 453 25.79 -46.67 27.24
N ILE A 454 26.89 -45.93 27.18
CA ILE A 454 28.23 -46.49 27.35
C ILE A 454 28.50 -46.63 28.85
N GLY A 455 28.10 -47.77 29.42
CA GLY A 455 28.40 -48.10 30.82
C GLY A 455 29.90 -48.27 31.11
N PHE A 456 30.25 -48.48 32.38
CA PHE A 456 31.64 -48.58 32.88
C PHE A 456 32.54 -49.53 32.08
N ALA A 457 32.03 -50.71 31.68
CA ALA A 457 32.80 -51.72 30.95
C ALA A 457 33.15 -51.28 29.50
N ASN A 458 32.24 -50.58 28.83
CA ASN A 458 32.41 -50.15 27.45
C ASN A 458 33.08 -48.77 27.34
N ALA A 459 33.09 -47.96 28.40
CA ALA A 459 33.82 -46.69 28.45
C ALA A 459 35.35 -46.90 28.47
N GLN A 460 35.82 -47.90 29.23
CA GLN A 460 37.22 -48.32 29.21
C GLN A 460 37.60 -49.02 27.89
N GLN A 461 36.70 -49.84 27.32
CA GLN A 461 36.91 -50.47 26.01
C GLN A 461 36.87 -49.49 24.85
N ARG A 462 36.02 -48.46 24.87
CA ARG A 462 36.04 -47.38 23.87
C ARG A 462 37.34 -46.60 23.97
N ASN A 463 37.81 -46.24 25.17
CA ASN A 463 39.14 -45.60 25.34
C ASN A 463 40.29 -46.48 24.83
N THR A 464 40.22 -47.81 24.98
CA THR A 464 41.25 -48.73 24.47
C THR A 464 41.08 -49.11 22.98
N GLN A 465 39.86 -49.10 22.42
CA GLN A 465 39.60 -49.30 21.00
C GLN A 465 39.86 -48.05 20.17
N THR A 466 39.61 -46.84 20.69
CA THR A 466 40.10 -45.59 20.08
C THR A 466 41.63 -45.55 20.07
N ASN A 467 42.29 -46.16 21.06
CA ASN A 467 43.75 -46.32 21.10
C ASN A 467 44.28 -47.48 20.23
N LYS A 468 43.44 -48.42 19.77
CA LYS A 468 43.86 -49.51 18.86
C LYS A 468 43.50 -49.27 17.39
N LYS A 469 42.56 -48.37 17.08
CA LYS A 469 42.22 -47.95 15.70
C LYS A 469 42.88 -46.64 15.26
N ARG A 470 43.64 -45.98 16.13
CA ARG A 470 44.64 -44.98 15.77
C ARG A 470 45.99 -45.50 16.24
N ALA A 471 46.95 -45.66 15.34
CA ALA A 471 48.32 -45.36 15.74
C ALA A 471 48.25 -43.96 16.35
N ILE A 472 48.52 -43.84 17.65
CA ILE A 472 48.46 -42.56 18.37
C ILE A 472 49.34 -41.60 17.58
N PRO A 473 48.81 -40.59 16.87
CA PRO A 473 49.69 -39.54 16.40
C PRO A 473 50.04 -38.76 17.68
N ASN A 474 51.31 -38.80 18.08
CA ASN A 474 51.89 -38.07 19.20
C ASN A 474 50.99 -36.93 19.70
N GLN A 475 50.20 -37.22 20.75
CA GLN A 475 49.20 -36.27 21.23
C GLN A 475 49.94 -35.07 21.79
N VAL A 476 49.73 -33.91 21.18
CA VAL A 476 50.39 -32.67 21.58
C VAL A 476 49.83 -32.24 22.93
N ILE A 477 50.66 -32.31 23.96
CA ILE A 477 50.37 -31.87 25.33
C ILE A 477 50.26 -30.35 25.38
N ARG A 478 51.19 -29.64 24.72
CA ARG A 478 51.24 -28.17 24.74
C ARG A 478 51.94 -27.63 23.50
N ARG A 479 51.45 -26.49 23.01
CA ARG A 479 52.12 -25.66 22.01
C ARG A 479 52.41 -24.28 22.58
N GLY A 480 53.48 -23.64 22.13
CA GLY A 480 53.81 -22.28 22.53
C GLY A 480 55.17 -21.82 22.04
N TRP A 481 55.34 -20.50 21.97
CA TRP A 481 56.62 -19.87 21.68
C TRP A 481 57.55 -20.00 22.88
N LEU A 482 58.77 -20.49 22.63
CA LEU A 482 59.86 -20.49 23.60
C LEU A 482 61.15 -19.98 22.92
N THR A 483 61.92 -19.20 23.66
CA THR A 483 63.21 -18.67 23.19
C THR A 483 64.32 -19.66 23.52
N ILE A 484 65.10 -20.08 22.51
CA ILE A 484 66.33 -20.86 22.74
C ILE A 484 67.50 -19.89 22.78
N ASN A 485 68.16 -19.80 23.94
CA ASN A 485 69.39 -19.04 24.12
C ASN A 485 70.59 -20.01 23.98
N ASN A 486 71.60 -19.66 23.17
CA ASN A 486 72.78 -20.49 22.79
C ASN A 486 72.56 -21.63 21.76
N ILE A 487 71.93 -21.32 20.61
CA ILE A 487 72.16 -22.15 19.42
C ILE A 487 73.59 -21.86 18.93
N SER A 488 74.36 -22.92 18.67
CA SER A 488 75.82 -22.91 18.42
C SER A 488 76.36 -21.76 17.55
N ILE A 489 77.62 -21.39 17.82
CA ILE A 489 78.39 -20.20 17.36
C ILE A 489 78.30 -19.88 15.84
N MET A 490 77.86 -20.81 14.99
CA MET A 490 77.69 -20.59 13.54
C MET A 490 76.27 -20.18 13.10
N LYS A 491 75.26 -20.14 13.98
CA LYS A 491 73.91 -19.62 13.67
C LYS A 491 73.47 -18.68 14.79
N GLY A 492 73.83 -17.40 14.63
CA GLY A 492 73.79 -16.40 15.70
C GLY A 492 72.44 -16.16 16.38
N GLY A 493 72.56 -15.77 17.66
CA GLY A 493 71.57 -15.08 18.50
C GLY A 493 70.44 -15.95 19.05
N SER A 494 69.99 -15.62 20.27
CA SER A 494 68.72 -16.12 20.81
C SER A 494 67.59 -15.95 19.82
N LYS A 495 66.86 -17.02 19.52
CA LYS A 495 65.72 -17.01 18.61
C LYS A 495 64.54 -17.72 19.24
N GLU A 496 63.35 -17.18 18.98
CA GLU A 496 62.09 -17.81 19.33
C GLU A 496 61.73 -18.88 18.29
N TYR A 497 61.26 -20.01 18.80
CA TYR A 497 60.77 -21.12 18.01
C TYR A 497 59.41 -21.55 18.57
N TRP A 498 58.58 -22.11 17.70
CA TRP A 498 57.31 -22.69 18.08
C TRP A 498 57.51 -24.12 18.54
N PHE A 499 57.26 -24.39 19.82
CA PHE A 499 57.45 -25.71 20.39
C PHE A 499 56.16 -26.51 20.41
N VAL A 500 56.30 -27.79 20.11
CA VAL A 500 55.22 -28.77 20.18
C VAL A 500 55.70 -29.88 21.12
N LEU A 501 55.18 -29.85 22.35
CA LEU A 501 55.44 -30.86 23.36
C LEU A 501 54.41 -31.98 23.24
N THR A 502 54.87 -33.21 23.12
CA THR A 502 54.03 -34.41 23.13
C THR A 502 54.46 -35.31 24.31
N ALA A 503 53.73 -36.38 24.57
CA ALA A 503 54.09 -37.32 25.64
C ALA A 503 55.44 -38.04 25.41
N GLU A 504 55.90 -38.10 24.16
CA GLU A 504 57.08 -38.89 23.77
C GLU A 504 58.23 -38.04 23.21
N SER A 505 57.96 -36.81 22.73
CA SER A 505 58.99 -35.94 22.16
C SER A 505 58.70 -34.44 22.32
N LEU A 506 59.77 -33.64 22.24
CA LEU A 506 59.72 -32.19 22.13
C LEU A 506 60.32 -31.76 20.79
N SER A 507 59.48 -31.21 19.92
CA SER A 507 59.87 -30.69 18.60
C SER A 507 59.77 -29.16 18.57
N TRP A 508 60.60 -28.48 17.79
CA TRP A 508 60.48 -27.04 17.57
C TRP A 508 60.59 -26.67 16.09
N TYR A 509 59.78 -25.68 15.70
CA TYR A 509 59.61 -25.17 14.34
C TYR A 509 59.93 -23.67 14.31
N LYS A 510 60.26 -23.12 13.14
CA LYS A 510 60.55 -21.68 13.01
C LYS A 510 59.29 -20.82 13.06
N ASP A 511 58.15 -21.41 12.76
CA ASP A 511 56.83 -20.82 12.56
C ASP A 511 55.74 -21.79 13.07
N GLU A 512 54.50 -21.31 13.11
CA GLU A 512 53.35 -22.02 13.71
C GLU A 512 52.72 -23.09 12.79
N GLU A 513 53.01 -23.05 11.48
CA GLU A 513 52.46 -23.96 10.45
C GLU A 513 53.17 -25.33 10.36
#